data_AF-A0A7Y5G0L9-F1
#
_entry.id   AF-A0A7Y5G0L9-F1
#
_cell.length_a   1.000
_cell.length_b   1.000
_cell.length_c   1.000
_cell.angle_alpha   90.00
_cell.angle_beta   90.00
_cell.angle_gamma   90.00
#
_symmetry.space_group_name_H-M   'P 1'
#
loop_
_entity.id
_entity.type
_entity.pdbx_description
1 polymer ?
#
loop_
_entity_poly.entity_id
_entity_poly.type
_entity_poly.pdbx_seq_one_letter_code
_entity_poly.pdbx_strand_id
1 'polypeptide(L)'
;MMNHALAAGDSSRVIPKLEKSKDEWRRLLQPKEYAVLFEEDTEYPHSSPLNHEKRAGTYICAACYLPLFSSEAKFESGTGWPSFFRPLTGHLGTKTDYKLLAPRTEYHCI
;
A
#
# COMPACT_ATOMS: atom_id res chain seq x y z
N MET A 1 15.93 -33.03 6.54
CA MET A 1 14.94 -32.02 6.95
C MET A 1 15.57 -30.66 6.66
N MET A 2 15.24 -30.07 5.50
CA MET A 2 15.89 -28.83 5.03
C MET A 2 15.22 -27.65 5.73
N ASN A 3 15.99 -26.98 6.59
CA ASN A 3 15.56 -25.84 7.37
C ASN A 3 15.72 -24.57 6.51
N HIS A 4 14.68 -24.20 5.75
CA HIS A 4 14.64 -22.90 5.09
C HIS A 4 14.19 -21.84 6.10
N ALA A 5 15.15 -21.34 6.87
CA ALA A 5 15.00 -20.05 7.54
C ALA A 5 14.86 -18.98 6.44
N LEU A 6 13.71 -18.30 6.38
CA LEU A 6 13.57 -17.09 5.58
C LEU A 6 14.51 -16.04 6.16
N ALA A 7 15.57 -15.73 5.41
CA ALA A 7 16.47 -14.64 5.73
C ALA A 7 15.68 -13.33 5.82
N ALA A 8 15.93 -12.57 6.87
CA ALA A 8 15.52 -11.18 6.99
C ALA A 8 15.96 -10.44 5.72
N GLY A 9 15.00 -9.86 5.00
CA GLY A 9 15.23 -9.19 3.72
C GLY A 9 16.29 -8.11 3.84
N ASP A 10 17.25 -8.20 2.94
CA ASP A 10 18.34 -7.24 2.73
C ASP A 10 17.79 -5.81 2.58
N SER A 11 18.00 -4.99 3.61
CA SER A 11 17.58 -3.58 3.69
C SER A 11 18.39 -2.64 2.80
N SER A 12 19.28 -3.16 1.94
CA SER A 12 20.13 -2.37 1.04
C SER A 12 19.65 -2.31 -0.42
N ARG A 13 18.53 -2.96 -0.77
CA ARG A 13 18.05 -2.98 -2.16
C ARG A 13 17.33 -1.67 -2.51
N VAL A 14 17.93 -0.88 -3.41
CA VAL A 14 17.26 0.26 -4.04
C VAL A 14 16.06 -0.24 -4.84
N ILE A 15 14.87 0.26 -4.53
CA ILE A 15 13.64 0.01 -5.29
C ILE A 15 13.55 1.08 -6.38
N PRO A 16 13.71 0.73 -7.66
CA PRO A 16 13.64 1.71 -8.74
C PRO A 16 12.18 2.16 -8.94
N LYS A 17 11.99 3.47 -9.00
CA LYS A 17 10.70 4.07 -9.32
C LYS A 17 10.36 3.86 -10.81
N LEU A 18 9.08 3.58 -11.09
CA LEU A 18 8.59 3.51 -12.45
C LEU A 18 8.30 4.91 -12.99
N GLU A 19 9.12 5.35 -13.94
CA GLU A 19 8.94 6.63 -14.63
C GLU A 19 7.87 6.51 -15.72
N LYS A 20 6.68 7.05 -15.42
CA LYS A 20 5.54 7.18 -16.33
C LYS A 20 4.84 8.50 -16.09
N SER A 21 4.32 9.10 -17.15
CA SER A 21 3.47 10.28 -17.07
C SER A 21 2.14 9.96 -16.38
N LYS A 22 1.48 11.00 -15.84
CA LYS A 22 0.13 10.88 -15.27
C LYS A 22 -0.88 10.31 -16.27
N ASP A 23 -0.77 10.69 -17.54
CA ASP A 23 -1.67 10.19 -18.59
C ASP A 23 -1.43 8.72 -18.94
N GLU A 24 -0.20 8.24 -18.84
CA GLU A 24 0.09 6.80 -18.95
C GLU A 24 -0.54 6.04 -17.79
N TRP A 25 -0.39 6.52 -16.55
CA TRP A 25 -1.02 5.88 -15.39
C TRP A 25 -2.54 5.89 -15.47
N ARG A 26 -3.14 7.00 -15.90
CA ARG A 26 -4.59 7.13 -16.08
C ARG A 26 -5.14 6.15 -17.12
N ARG A 27 -4.34 5.71 -18.10
CA ARG A 27 -4.73 4.67 -19.08
C ARG A 27 -4.59 3.24 -18.55
N LEU A 28 -3.74 3.01 -17.55
CA LEU A 28 -3.44 1.67 -17.02
C LEU A 28 -4.33 1.28 -15.84
N LEU A 29 -4.89 2.26 -15.12
CA LEU A 29 -5.63 2.05 -13.89
C LEU A 29 -7.13 2.28 -14.08
N GLN A 30 -7.93 1.65 -13.21
CA GLN A 30 -9.33 2.04 -13.11
C GLN A 30 -9.43 3.47 -12.58
N PRO A 31 -10.44 4.26 -12.98
CA PRO A 31 -10.55 5.67 -12.58
C PRO A 31 -10.51 5.88 -11.06
N LYS A 32 -11.14 5.00 -10.27
CA LYS A 32 -11.14 5.07 -8.80
C LYS A 32 -9.77 4.76 -8.19
N GLU A 33 -9.04 3.81 -8.76
CA GLU A 33 -7.68 3.49 -8.32
C GLU A 33 -6.73 4.65 -8.62
N TYR A 34 -6.86 5.25 -9.80
CA TYR A 34 -6.07 6.42 -10.17
C TYR A 34 -6.34 7.61 -9.24
N ALA A 35 -7.61 7.90 -8.93
CA ALA A 35 -7.97 8.99 -8.03
C ALA A 35 -7.32 8.80 -6.63
N VAL A 36 -7.41 7.60 -6.05
CA VAL A 36 -6.79 7.30 -4.76
C VAL A 36 -5.27 7.37 -4.83
N LEU A 37 -4.64 6.76 -5.83
CA LEU A 37 -3.18 6.60 -5.89
C LEU A 37 -2.43 7.86 -6.36
N PHE A 38 -3.05 8.70 -7.20
CA PHE A 38 -2.37 9.84 -7.86
C PHE A 38 -3.03 11.20 -7.61
N GLU A 39 -4.30 11.23 -7.19
CA GLU A 39 -5.03 12.47 -6.87
C GLU A 39 -5.31 12.62 -5.37
N GLU A 40 -4.73 11.72 -4.56
CA GLU A 40 -4.84 11.72 -3.09
C GLU A 40 -6.30 11.66 -2.60
N ASP A 41 -7.16 10.99 -3.35
CA ASP A 41 -8.54 10.70 -2.97
C ASP A 41 -8.58 9.60 -1.88
N THR A 42 -9.73 9.46 -1.22
CA THR A 42 -9.98 8.39 -0.24
C THR A 42 -11.30 7.73 -0.57
N GLU A 43 -11.27 6.43 -0.84
CA GLU A 43 -12.50 5.67 -1.11
C GLU A 43 -13.45 5.69 0.09
N TYR A 44 -14.74 5.49 -0.16
CA TYR A 44 -15.73 5.40 0.93
C TYR A 44 -15.43 4.22 1.88
N PRO A 45 -15.76 4.33 3.18
CA PRO A 45 -15.59 3.22 4.10
C PRO A 45 -16.39 2.00 3.63
N HIS A 46 -15.82 0.82 3.80
CA HIS A 46 -16.36 -0.49 3.42
C HIS A 46 -16.53 -0.74 1.91
N SER A 47 -16.02 0.15 1.03
CA SER A 47 -16.13 -0.06 -0.42
C SER A 47 -15.11 -1.06 -0.99
N SER A 48 -13.93 -1.17 -0.39
CA SER A 48 -12.89 -2.03 -0.94
C SER A 48 -13.13 -3.51 -0.66
N PRO A 49 -12.97 -4.38 -1.67
CA PRO A 49 -13.02 -5.83 -1.47
C PRO A 49 -11.88 -6.31 -0.55
N LEU A 50 -10.82 -5.53 -0.40
CA LEU A 50 -9.67 -5.86 0.46
C LEU A 50 -9.95 -5.58 1.94
N ASN A 51 -11.01 -4.84 2.28
CA ASN A 51 -11.33 -4.51 3.67
C ASN A 51 -11.56 -5.78 4.51
N HIS A 52 -12.34 -6.72 3.97
CA HIS A 52 -12.68 -7.99 4.63
C HIS A 52 -11.88 -9.21 4.13
N GLU A 53 -10.85 -8.98 3.31
CA GLU A 53 -9.97 -10.06 2.82
C GLU A 53 -9.15 -10.67 3.97
N LYS A 54 -9.04 -12.00 3.98
CA LYS A 54 -8.38 -12.79 5.04
C LYS A 54 -7.49 -13.91 4.52
N ARG A 55 -7.44 -14.15 3.21
CA ARG A 55 -6.54 -15.15 2.62
C ARG A 55 -5.09 -14.79 2.90
N ALA A 56 -4.26 -15.81 3.12
CA ALA A 56 -2.82 -15.63 3.26
C ALA A 56 -2.23 -15.07 1.95
N GLY A 57 -1.38 -14.06 2.04
CA GLY A 57 -0.77 -13.45 0.88
C GLY A 57 -0.14 -12.08 1.15
N THR A 58 0.13 -11.37 0.07
CA THR A 58 0.81 -10.07 0.07
C THR A 58 -0.08 -9.03 -0.60
N TYR A 59 -0.23 -7.88 0.04
CA TYR A 59 -0.88 -6.71 -0.54
C TYR A 59 0.15 -5.90 -1.30
N ILE A 60 -0.11 -5.68 -2.59
CA ILE A 60 0.81 -5.01 -3.51
C ILE A 60 0.21 -3.66 -3.95
N CYS A 61 1.06 -2.70 -4.31
CA CYS A 61 0.63 -1.46 -4.94
C CYS A 61 -0.11 -1.75 -6.24
N ALA A 62 -1.32 -1.21 -6.42
CA ALA A 62 -2.11 -1.43 -7.64
C ALA A 62 -1.45 -0.84 -8.91
N ALA A 63 -0.57 0.16 -8.77
CA ALA A 63 0.13 0.77 -9.91
C ALA A 63 1.46 0.07 -10.24
N CYS A 64 2.38 -0.01 -9.28
CA CYS A 64 3.75 -0.50 -9.52
C CYS A 64 3.98 -1.95 -9.09
N TYR A 65 2.97 -2.62 -8.53
CA TYR A 65 3.04 -3.99 -8.02
C TYR A 65 4.08 -4.23 -6.91
N LEU A 66 4.63 -3.16 -6.32
CA LEU A 66 5.53 -3.27 -5.18
C LEU A 66 4.79 -3.91 -3.99
N PRO A 67 5.32 -4.97 -3.36
CA PRO A 67 4.79 -5.50 -2.10
C PRO A 67 4.73 -4.42 -1.02
N LEU A 68 3.63 -4.26 -0.30
CA LEU A 68 3.51 -3.23 0.74
C LEU A 68 3.25 -3.83 2.13
N PHE A 69 2.37 -4.83 2.20
CA PHE A 69 1.97 -5.44 3.47
C PHE A 69 1.83 -6.97 3.35
N SER A 70 2.14 -7.67 4.43
CA SER A 70 1.80 -9.10 4.59
C SER A 70 0.39 -9.23 5.19
N SER A 71 -0.36 -10.25 4.77
CA SER A 71 -1.65 -10.61 5.41
C SER A 71 -1.49 -10.91 6.90
N GLU A 72 -0.32 -11.35 7.35
CA GLU A 72 0.00 -11.57 8.78
C GLU A 72 -0.05 -10.28 9.60
N ALA A 73 0.16 -9.14 8.94
CA ALA A 73 0.10 -7.83 9.58
C ALA A 73 -1.31 -7.21 9.52
N LYS A 74 -2.25 -7.83 8.80
CA LYS A 74 -3.62 -7.32 8.66
C LYS A 74 -4.44 -7.61 9.91
N PHE A 75 -5.27 -6.65 10.31
CA PHE A 75 -6.21 -6.82 11.41
C PHE A 75 -7.54 -6.11 11.14
N GLU A 76 -8.59 -6.50 11.86
CA GLU A 76 -9.92 -5.89 11.77
C GLU A 76 -10.00 -4.71 12.74
N SER A 77 -9.79 -3.50 12.24
CA SER A 77 -9.81 -2.26 13.03
C SER A 77 -11.20 -1.69 13.26
N GLY A 78 -12.19 -2.11 12.45
CA GLY A 78 -13.54 -1.52 12.44
C GLY A 78 -13.62 -0.14 11.78
N THR A 79 -12.55 0.35 11.14
CA THR A 79 -12.53 1.70 10.55
C THR A 79 -13.29 1.80 9.22
N GLY A 80 -13.43 0.68 8.51
CA GLY A 80 -13.96 0.64 7.15
C GLY A 80 -12.91 0.53 6.05
N TRP A 81 -11.61 0.55 6.38
CA TRP A 81 -10.52 0.37 5.42
C TRP A 81 -9.53 -0.72 5.84
N PRO A 82 -8.85 -1.38 4.88
CA PRO A 82 -7.78 -2.33 5.18
C PRO A 82 -6.76 -1.75 6.15
N SER A 83 -6.54 -2.43 7.27
CA SER A 83 -5.70 -1.94 8.36
C SER A 83 -4.58 -2.92 8.65
N PHE A 84 -3.36 -2.41 8.76
CA PHE A 84 -2.15 -3.20 8.98
C PHE A 84 -1.31 -2.58 10.10
N PHE A 85 -0.79 -3.40 11.02
CA PHE A 85 0.04 -2.90 12.13
C PHE A 85 1.52 -2.77 11.77
N ARG A 86 1.95 -3.33 10.62
CA ARG A 86 3.34 -3.28 10.15
C ARG A 86 3.43 -3.36 8.63
N PRO A 87 4.19 -2.46 7.97
CA PRO A 87 4.50 -2.59 6.55
C PRO A 87 5.70 -3.51 6.29
N LEU A 88 5.94 -3.82 5.02
CA LEU A 88 7.22 -4.38 4.58
C LEU A 88 8.30 -3.30 4.65
N THR A 89 9.42 -3.63 5.29
CA THR A 89 10.51 -2.69 5.57
C THR A 89 11.09 -2.13 4.29
N GLY A 90 11.19 -0.80 4.20
CA GLY A 90 11.81 -0.10 3.07
C GLY A 90 10.94 0.01 1.82
N HIS A 91 9.64 -0.30 1.89
CA HIS A 91 8.74 -0.23 0.73
C HIS A 91 7.76 0.96 0.77
N LEU A 92 7.68 1.66 1.90
CA LEU A 92 6.83 2.84 2.11
C LEU A 92 7.66 4.04 2.56
N GLY A 93 7.31 5.19 2.01
CA GLY A 93 7.65 6.51 2.53
C GLY A 93 6.48 7.11 3.29
N THR A 94 6.75 8.21 4.00
CA THR A 94 5.72 8.97 4.72
C THR A 94 5.84 10.45 4.42
N LYS A 95 4.72 11.15 4.35
CA LYS A 95 4.69 12.63 4.33
C LYS A 95 3.66 13.15 5.34
N THR A 96 3.87 14.39 5.80
CA THR A 96 2.87 15.06 6.64
C THR A 96 1.73 15.58 5.76
N ASP A 97 0.50 15.26 6.13
CA ASP A 97 -0.72 15.68 5.48
C ASP A 97 -1.51 16.67 6.36
N TYR A 98 -1.88 17.81 5.79
CA TYR A 98 -2.59 18.91 6.44
C TYR A 98 -4.01 19.12 5.91
N LYS A 99 -4.55 18.18 5.11
CA LYS A 99 -5.88 18.34 4.47
C LYS A 99 -7.07 18.28 5.45
N LEU A 100 -6.86 17.76 6.67
CA LEU A 100 -7.88 17.68 7.72
C LEU A 100 -7.52 18.57 8.92
N LEU A 101 -8.42 18.62 9.92
CA LEU A 101 -8.32 19.50 11.10
C LEU A 101 -7.02 19.35 11.90
N ALA A 102 -6.41 18.16 11.89
CA ALA A 102 -5.14 17.88 12.56
C ALA A 102 -4.15 17.26 11.55
N PRO A 103 -2.83 17.50 11.70
CA PRO A 103 -1.82 16.87 10.86
C PRO A 103 -1.90 15.35 10.95
N ARG A 104 -1.81 14.69 9.80
CA ARG A 104 -1.76 13.23 9.68
C ARG A 104 -0.43 12.81 9.06
N THR A 105 -0.08 11.54 9.23
CA THR A 105 1.01 10.91 8.48
C THR A 105 0.39 10.10 7.35
N GLU A 106 0.62 10.53 6.11
CA GLU A 106 0.24 9.78 4.91
C GLU A 106 1.36 8.81 4.53
N TYR A 107 0.99 7.58 4.15
CA TYR A 107 1.88 6.58 3.58
C TYR A 107 1.80 6.59 2.06
N HIS A 108 2.93 6.41 1.39
CA HIS A 108 3.00 6.19 -0.06
C HIS A 108 4.07 5.15 -0.40
N CYS A 109 3.91 4.42 -1.51
CA CYS A 109 4.97 3.54 -2.00
C CYS A 109 6.17 4.37 -2.51
N ILE A 110 7.38 3.81 -2.40
CA ILE A 110 8.62 4.46 -2.88
C ILE A 110 9.01 4.04 -4.29
#